data_AF-A0A0N1BHG4-F1
#
_entry.id   AF-A0A0N1BHG4-F1
#
_cell.length_a   1.000
_cell.length_b   1.000
_cell.length_c   1.000
_cell.angle_alpha   90.00
_cell.angle_beta   90.00
_cell.angle_gamma   90.00
#
_symmetry.space_group_name_H-M   'P 1'
#
loop_
_entity.id
_entity.type
_entity.pdbx_description
1 polymer ?
#
loop_
_entity_poly.entity_id
_entity_poly.type
_entity_poly.pdbx_seq_one_letter_code
_entity_poly.pdbx_strand_id
1 'polypeptide(L)'
;MHQHRCATATSIATELPPYCQGDLDGLCGPYALINALRITLEPFRIISDDQARDLLRQMVDHAIPPKQMAESLRDGITLPKLRKMAMLLAELATDKVTGVQLIEISAANEAERWETLSLLVEAGSPVLFHDNTIDHYTVAIGLTASRVRLYEGDGQQWLARVGLRLRHAMAFIVEPA
;
A
#
# COMPACT_ATOMS: atom_id res chain seq x y z
N MET A 1 17.93 -29.84 -20.53
CA MET A 1 16.88 -28.95 -21.09
C MET A 1 16.36 -28.08 -19.97
N HIS A 2 16.92 -26.88 -19.79
CA HIS A 2 16.39 -25.88 -18.86
C HIS A 2 15.51 -24.94 -19.67
N GLN A 3 14.19 -25.12 -19.57
CA GLN A 3 13.24 -24.15 -20.07
C GLN A 3 13.35 -22.91 -19.18
N HIS A 4 13.99 -21.86 -19.68
CA HIS A 4 13.81 -20.51 -19.17
C HIS A 4 12.33 -20.15 -19.37
N ARG A 5 11.52 -20.32 -18.32
CA ARG A 5 10.24 -19.62 -18.23
C ARG A 5 10.56 -18.12 -18.32
N CYS A 6 10.21 -17.51 -19.44
CA CYS A 6 10.13 -16.07 -19.55
C CYS A 6 9.16 -15.62 -18.44
N ALA A 7 9.67 -14.99 -17.38
CA ALA A 7 8.85 -14.57 -16.26
C ALA A 7 7.90 -13.48 -16.77
N THR A 8 6.65 -13.87 -17.02
CA THR A 8 5.58 -12.94 -17.39
C THR A 8 5.46 -11.91 -16.27
N ALA A 9 5.47 -10.62 -16.61
CA ALA A 9 5.26 -9.57 -15.63
C ALA A 9 3.86 -9.75 -15.01
N THR A 10 3.79 -9.88 -13.70
CA THR A 10 2.49 -9.89 -13.02
C THR A 10 2.19 -8.49 -12.53
N SER A 11 1.00 -7.97 -12.84
CA SER A 11 0.53 -6.70 -12.30
C SER A 11 -0.96 -6.73 -12.07
N ILE A 12 -1.38 -6.08 -11.00
CA ILE A 12 -2.77 -5.78 -10.70
C ILE A 12 -3.23 -4.74 -11.71
N ALA A 13 -4.32 -5.05 -12.41
CA ALA A 13 -5.00 -4.09 -13.27
C ALA A 13 -5.85 -3.18 -12.39
N THR A 14 -5.69 -1.86 -12.56
CA THR A 14 -6.51 -0.85 -11.91
C THR A 14 -6.72 0.31 -12.87
N GLU A 15 -7.95 0.79 -12.97
CA GLU A 15 -8.30 1.99 -13.76
C GLU A 15 -8.39 3.25 -12.88
N LEU A 16 -8.29 3.07 -11.57
CA LEU A 16 -8.32 4.17 -10.63
C LEU A 16 -7.03 4.99 -10.77
N PRO A 17 -7.12 6.33 -10.75
CA PRO A 17 -5.95 7.16 -10.56
C PRO A 17 -5.50 7.13 -9.09
N PRO A 18 -4.17 7.14 -8.83
CA PRO A 18 -3.63 7.25 -7.49
C PRO A 18 -3.97 8.62 -6.90
N TYR A 19 -4.32 8.65 -5.61
CA TYR A 19 -4.30 9.91 -4.89
C TYR A 19 -2.86 10.32 -4.61
N CYS A 20 -2.60 11.61 -4.80
CA CYS A 20 -1.30 12.24 -4.64
C CYS A 20 -1.27 13.04 -3.34
N GLN A 21 -0.23 12.87 -2.53
CA GLN A 21 0.07 13.82 -1.46
C GLN A 21 0.58 15.15 -2.03
N GLY A 22 0.53 16.23 -1.25
CA GLY A 22 1.12 17.51 -1.64
C GLY A 22 2.61 17.61 -1.30
N ASP A 23 3.32 18.56 -1.92
CA ASP A 23 4.77 18.76 -1.74
C ASP A 23 5.18 19.23 -0.33
N LEU A 24 4.21 19.64 0.49
CA LEU A 24 4.44 20.33 1.77
C LEU A 24 3.89 19.56 2.98
N ASP A 25 3.49 18.30 2.80
CA ASP A 25 2.96 17.46 3.87
C ASP A 25 3.67 16.10 3.97
N GLY A 26 3.73 15.57 5.18
CA GLY A 26 4.32 14.26 5.51
C GLY A 26 3.32 13.10 5.43
N LEU A 27 2.24 13.21 4.64
CA LEU A 27 1.12 12.26 4.68
C LEU A 27 1.26 11.08 3.70
N CYS A 28 2.46 10.81 3.17
CA CYS A 28 2.69 9.74 2.19
C CYS A 28 2.12 8.38 2.62
N GLY A 29 2.32 8.02 3.90
CA GLY A 29 1.77 6.80 4.48
C GLY A 29 0.24 6.73 4.40
N PRO A 30 -0.52 7.69 4.96
CA PRO A 30 -1.97 7.77 4.81
C PRO A 30 -2.47 7.69 3.36
N TYR A 31 -1.83 8.39 2.42
CA TYR A 31 -2.19 8.32 1.00
C TYR A 31 -1.94 6.93 0.42
N ALA A 32 -0.78 6.33 0.70
CA ALA A 32 -0.46 4.96 0.29
C ALA A 32 -1.46 3.94 0.85
N LEU A 33 -1.93 4.11 2.10
CA LEU A 33 -2.95 3.25 2.70
C LEU A 33 -4.28 3.31 1.94
N ILE A 34 -4.78 4.52 1.65
CA ILE A 34 -6.02 4.68 0.87
C ILE A 34 -5.84 4.06 -0.52
N ASN A 35 -4.72 4.34 -1.18
CA ASN A 35 -4.45 3.80 -2.52
C ASN A 35 -4.42 2.27 -2.53
N ALA A 36 -3.71 1.65 -1.58
CA ALA A 36 -3.66 0.20 -1.44
C ALA A 36 -5.06 -0.39 -1.21
N LEU A 37 -5.83 0.18 -0.29
CA LEU A 37 -7.19 -0.30 0.01
C LEU A 37 -8.12 -0.19 -1.21
N ARG A 38 -8.04 0.93 -1.95
CA ARG A 38 -8.85 1.14 -3.16
C ARG A 38 -8.59 0.08 -4.22
N ILE A 39 -7.32 -0.20 -4.49
CA ILE A 39 -6.92 -1.24 -5.44
C ILE A 39 -7.37 -2.63 -4.96
N THR A 40 -7.17 -2.94 -3.67
CA THR A 40 -7.60 -4.22 -3.08
C THR A 40 -9.11 -4.46 -3.26
N LEU A 41 -9.93 -3.40 -3.13
CA LEU A 41 -11.39 -3.51 -3.16
C LEU A 41 -12.01 -3.33 -4.55
N GLU A 42 -11.30 -2.73 -5.51
CA GLU A 42 -11.80 -2.41 -6.85
C GLU A 42 -12.55 -3.58 -7.53
N PRO A 43 -12.09 -4.86 -7.45
CA PRO A 43 -12.82 -5.98 -8.05
C PRO A 43 -14.19 -6.26 -7.42
N PHE A 44 -14.44 -5.81 -6.20
CA PHE A 44 -15.65 -6.07 -5.43
C PHE A 44 -16.56 -4.84 -5.35
N ARG A 45 -15.96 -3.65 -5.18
CA ARG A 45 -16.66 -2.37 -5.11
C ARG A 45 -15.69 -1.21 -5.31
N ILE A 46 -16.20 -0.12 -5.88
CA ILE A 46 -15.43 1.12 -6.05
C ILE A 46 -15.64 2.01 -4.84
N ILE A 47 -14.54 2.45 -4.21
CA ILE A 47 -14.56 3.51 -3.20
C ILE A 47 -14.56 4.87 -3.92
N SER A 48 -15.59 5.66 -3.71
CA SER A 48 -15.71 7.02 -4.27
C SER A 48 -14.77 8.02 -3.58
N ASP A 49 -14.56 9.19 -4.19
CA ASP A 49 -13.72 10.24 -3.61
C ASP A 49 -14.23 10.74 -2.25
N ASP A 50 -15.55 10.83 -2.08
CA ASP A 50 -16.15 11.25 -0.81
C ASP A 50 -15.91 10.20 0.28
N GLN A 51 -16.04 8.92 -0.07
CA GLN A 51 -15.73 7.82 0.84
C GLN A 51 -14.24 7.78 1.18
N ALA A 52 -13.36 7.97 0.21
CA ALA A 52 -11.92 8.00 0.44
C ALA A 52 -11.51 9.17 1.35
N ARG A 53 -12.08 10.36 1.13
CA ARG A 53 -11.87 11.54 2.00
C ARG A 53 -12.37 11.28 3.43
N ASP A 54 -13.53 10.64 3.58
CA ASP A 54 -14.05 10.31 4.90
C ASP A 54 -13.20 9.26 5.62
N LEU A 55 -12.76 8.20 4.92
CA LEU A 55 -11.82 7.22 5.46
C LEU A 55 -10.49 7.87 5.89
N LEU A 56 -9.94 8.76 5.07
CA LEU A 56 -8.73 9.51 5.39
C LEU A 56 -8.90 10.34 6.66
N ARG A 57 -10.00 11.09 6.76
CA ARG A 57 -10.34 11.87 7.95
C ARG A 57 -10.42 10.98 9.19
N GLN A 58 -11.18 9.87 9.12
CA GLN A 58 -11.36 8.96 10.24
C GLN A 58 -10.03 8.34 10.71
N MET A 59 -9.15 7.94 9.79
CA MET A 59 -7.82 7.44 10.14
C MET A 59 -6.95 8.49 10.84
N VAL A 60 -6.93 9.71 10.29
CA VAL A 60 -6.13 10.83 10.80
C VAL A 60 -6.61 11.21 12.21
N ASP A 61 -7.91 11.38 12.39
CA ASP A 61 -8.53 11.72 13.68
C ASP A 61 -8.26 10.63 14.73
N HIS A 62 -8.28 9.36 14.32
CA HIS A 62 -8.04 8.24 15.22
C HIS A 62 -6.57 8.10 15.65
N ALA A 63 -5.63 8.25 14.71
CA ALA A 63 -4.23 7.94 14.96
C ALA A 63 -3.36 9.16 15.35
N ILE A 64 -3.81 10.38 15.05
CA ILE A 64 -3.07 11.62 15.29
C ILE A 64 -3.84 12.51 16.25
N PRO A 65 -3.44 12.58 17.54
CA PRO A 65 -4.02 13.52 18.48
C PRO A 65 -3.84 14.97 18.01
N PRO A 66 -4.78 15.90 18.28
CA PRO A 66 -4.69 17.29 17.83
C PRO A 66 -3.36 17.98 18.17
N LYS A 67 -2.81 17.70 19.36
CA LYS A 67 -1.53 18.25 19.83
C LYS A 67 -0.30 17.79 19.04
N GLN A 68 -0.42 16.72 18.25
CA GLN A 68 0.65 16.16 17.41
C GLN A 68 0.41 16.40 15.92
N MET A 69 -0.67 17.08 15.54
CA MET A 69 -1.04 17.26 14.13
C MET A 69 0.02 18.01 13.34
N ALA A 70 0.49 19.15 13.87
CA ALA A 70 1.50 19.96 13.19
C ALA A 70 2.83 19.23 13.01
N GLU A 71 3.26 18.46 14.02
CA GLU A 71 4.46 17.63 13.95
C GLU A 71 4.29 16.52 12.90
N SER A 72 3.16 15.81 12.91
CA SER A 72 2.89 14.75 11.93
C SER A 72 2.71 15.25 10.50
N LEU A 73 2.22 16.47 10.29
CA LEU A 73 2.18 17.11 8.97
C LEU A 73 3.58 17.49 8.49
N ARG A 74 4.49 17.89 9.39
CA ARG A 74 5.85 18.33 9.04
C ARG A 74 6.82 17.16 8.88
N ASP A 75 6.82 16.25 9.84
CA ASP A 75 7.84 15.20 10.01
C ASP A 75 7.33 13.82 9.55
N GLY A 76 6.04 13.73 9.20
CA GLY A 76 5.41 12.52 8.73
C GLY A 76 4.81 11.62 9.80
N ILE A 77 4.29 10.48 9.33
CA ILE A 77 3.57 9.52 10.16
C ILE A 77 4.49 8.37 10.57
N THR A 78 4.66 8.18 11.87
CA THR A 78 5.45 7.06 12.39
C THR A 78 4.78 5.72 12.10
N LEU A 79 5.58 4.67 11.91
CA LEU A 79 5.05 3.32 11.64
C LEU A 79 3.99 2.85 12.65
N PRO A 80 4.12 3.05 13.99
CA PRO A 80 3.06 2.67 14.92
C PRO A 80 1.73 3.41 14.68
N LYS A 81 1.77 4.70 14.30
CA LYS A 81 0.55 5.45 13.94
C LYS A 81 -0.02 4.91 12.63
N LEU A 82 0.82 4.65 11.64
CA LEU A 82 0.40 4.12 10.34
C LEU A 82 -0.25 2.74 10.47
N ARG A 83 0.29 1.85 11.30
CA ARG A 83 -0.33 0.54 11.60
C ARG A 83 -1.73 0.68 12.21
N LYS A 84 -1.90 1.60 13.16
CA LYS A 84 -3.24 1.87 13.73
C LYS A 84 -4.22 2.35 12.68
N MET A 85 -3.79 3.24 11.78
CA MET A 85 -4.59 3.69 10.65
C MET A 85 -4.97 2.52 9.73
N ALA A 86 -4.02 1.65 9.39
CA ALA A 86 -4.24 0.50 8.54
C ALA A 86 -5.23 -0.50 9.15
N MET A 87 -5.12 -0.78 10.45
CA MET A 87 -6.06 -1.65 11.16
C MET A 87 -7.48 -1.05 11.16
N LEU A 88 -7.60 0.24 11.46
CA LEU A 88 -8.90 0.92 11.42
C LEU A 88 -9.49 0.92 10.00
N LEU A 89 -8.68 1.10 8.96
CA LEU A 89 -9.18 1.00 7.59
C LEU A 89 -9.76 -0.37 7.26
N ALA A 90 -9.07 -1.44 7.65
CA ALA A 90 -9.56 -2.79 7.41
C ALA A 90 -10.93 -3.00 8.11
N GLU A 91 -11.07 -2.47 9.33
CA GLU A 91 -12.34 -2.49 10.07
C GLU A 91 -13.43 -1.67 9.37
N LEU A 92 -13.17 -0.40 9.03
CA LEU A 92 -14.14 0.50 8.38
C LEU A 92 -14.52 0.04 6.98
N ALA A 93 -13.61 -0.65 6.29
CA ALA A 93 -13.83 -1.16 4.95
C ALA A 93 -14.54 -2.52 4.96
N THR A 94 -14.53 -3.26 6.06
CA THR A 94 -15.29 -4.50 6.15
C THR A 94 -16.78 -4.22 6.07
N ASP A 95 -17.51 -4.98 5.26
CA ASP A 95 -18.96 -4.91 5.17
C ASP A 95 -19.60 -6.32 5.19
N LYS A 96 -20.87 -6.42 4.82
CA LYS A 96 -21.62 -7.69 4.81
C LYS A 96 -21.19 -8.66 3.71
N VAL A 97 -20.40 -8.22 2.75
CA VAL A 97 -20.02 -8.96 1.54
C VAL A 97 -18.52 -9.25 1.54
N THR A 98 -17.70 -8.28 1.96
CA THR A 98 -16.25 -8.36 1.95
C THR A 98 -15.67 -8.17 3.35
N GLY A 99 -14.99 -9.19 3.86
CA GLY A 99 -14.09 -9.07 5.01
C GLY A 99 -12.74 -8.53 4.56
N VAL A 100 -12.31 -7.40 5.12
CA VAL A 100 -11.00 -6.81 4.81
C VAL A 100 -10.06 -7.08 5.97
N GLN A 101 -8.91 -7.67 5.68
CA GLN A 101 -7.88 -7.92 6.68
C GLN A 101 -6.59 -7.21 6.32
N LEU A 102 -5.87 -6.81 7.36
CA LEU A 102 -4.50 -6.30 7.24
C LEU A 102 -3.53 -7.43 7.53
N ILE A 103 -2.60 -7.69 6.62
CA ILE A 103 -1.47 -8.58 6.83
C ILE A 103 -0.17 -7.77 6.92
N GLU A 104 0.62 -8.03 7.95
CA GLU A 104 2.00 -7.54 8.03
C GLU A 104 2.96 -8.54 7.41
N ILE A 105 3.84 -8.07 6.53
CA ILE A 105 4.84 -8.91 5.90
C ILE A 105 6.05 -9.00 6.84
N SER A 106 6.10 -10.11 7.59
CA SER A 106 7.27 -10.51 8.35
C SER A 106 8.14 -11.43 7.49
N ALA A 107 9.43 -11.10 7.38
CA ALA A 107 10.39 -11.90 6.63
C ALA A 107 11.76 -11.84 7.33
N ALA A 108 12.45 -12.97 7.41
CA ALA A 108 13.75 -13.07 8.07
C ALA A 108 14.85 -12.34 7.30
N ASN A 109 14.70 -12.22 5.97
CA ASN A 109 15.65 -11.54 5.11
C ASN A 109 14.96 -10.83 3.93
N GLU A 110 15.75 -10.10 3.14
CA GLU A 110 15.25 -9.33 2.00
C GLU A 110 14.71 -10.22 0.87
N ALA A 111 15.33 -11.37 0.58
CA ALA A 111 14.89 -12.26 -0.48
C ALA A 111 13.49 -12.84 -0.20
N GLU A 112 13.27 -13.31 1.03
CA GLU A 112 11.96 -13.80 1.50
C GLU A 112 10.89 -12.68 1.49
N ARG A 113 11.29 -11.44 1.77
CA ARG A 113 10.39 -10.29 1.69
C ARG A 113 9.94 -10.03 0.26
N TRP A 114 10.87 -10.07 -0.69
CA TRP A 114 10.56 -9.92 -2.12
C TRP A 114 9.71 -11.07 -2.65
N GLU A 115 9.94 -12.30 -2.17
CA GLU A 115 9.14 -13.46 -2.52
C GLU A 115 7.69 -13.31 -2.02
N THR A 116 7.50 -12.97 -0.75
CA THR A 116 6.18 -12.70 -0.18
C THR A 116 5.45 -11.58 -0.93
N LEU A 117 6.17 -10.50 -1.26
CA LEU A 117 5.62 -9.39 -2.02
C LEU A 117 5.18 -9.84 -3.43
N SER A 118 5.98 -10.68 -4.11
CA SER A 118 5.60 -11.26 -5.41
C SER A 118 4.31 -12.08 -5.32
N LEU A 119 4.21 -12.96 -4.32
CA LEU A 119 3.04 -13.81 -4.12
C LEU A 119 1.77 -13.00 -3.86
N LEU A 120 1.86 -11.95 -3.05
CA LEU A 120 0.71 -11.09 -2.75
C LEU A 120 0.23 -10.31 -3.97
N VAL A 121 1.16 -9.71 -4.72
CA VAL A 121 0.81 -8.97 -5.94
C VAL A 121 0.26 -9.90 -7.02
N GLU A 122 0.81 -11.12 -7.14
CA GLU A 122 0.27 -12.16 -8.02
C GLU A 122 -1.15 -12.58 -7.63
N ALA A 123 -1.45 -12.61 -6.33
CA ALA A 123 -2.80 -12.87 -5.80
C ALA A 123 -3.75 -11.66 -5.90
N GLY A 124 -3.34 -10.55 -6.53
CA GLY A 124 -4.19 -9.36 -6.66
C GLY A 124 -4.18 -8.44 -5.44
N SER A 125 -3.29 -8.67 -4.48
CA SER A 125 -3.18 -7.87 -3.26
C SER A 125 -2.01 -6.87 -3.38
N PRO A 126 -2.29 -5.56 -3.53
CA PRO A 126 -1.25 -4.54 -3.58
C PRO A 126 -0.50 -4.48 -2.25
N VAL A 127 0.81 -4.25 -2.32
CA VAL A 127 1.66 -4.22 -1.12
C VAL A 127 2.11 -2.80 -0.84
N LEU A 128 1.68 -2.25 0.28
CA LEU A 128 2.23 -1.01 0.82
C LEU A 128 3.59 -1.31 1.46
N PHE A 129 4.60 -0.50 1.15
CA PHE A 129 5.89 -0.62 1.81
C PHE A 129 6.58 0.72 2.00
N HIS A 130 7.52 0.75 2.95
CA HIS A 130 8.46 1.85 3.15
C HIS A 130 9.76 1.57 2.40
N ASP A 131 10.10 2.46 1.47
CA ASP A 131 11.41 2.49 0.83
C ASP A 131 12.37 3.37 1.64
N ASN A 132 13.35 2.72 2.27
CA ASN A 132 14.38 3.39 3.05
C ASN A 132 15.30 4.29 2.22
N THR A 133 15.36 4.15 0.89
CA THR A 133 16.32 4.93 0.09
C THR A 133 15.92 6.40 -0.05
N ILE A 134 14.61 6.64 -0.14
CA ILE A 134 14.02 7.97 -0.27
C ILE A 134 13.12 8.34 0.91
N ASP A 135 13.06 7.47 1.94
CA ASP A 135 12.22 7.62 3.13
C ASP A 135 10.74 7.85 2.79
N HIS A 136 10.17 6.97 1.94
CA HIS A 136 8.84 7.15 1.36
C HIS A 136 7.97 5.89 1.49
N TYR A 137 6.68 6.09 1.73
CA TYR A 137 5.69 5.01 1.66
C TYR A 137 5.05 4.96 0.28
N THR A 138 5.01 3.76 -0.29
CA THR A 138 4.49 3.52 -1.65
C THR A 138 3.73 2.21 -1.73
N VAL A 139 3.11 1.94 -2.87
CA VAL A 139 2.31 0.75 -3.15
C VAL A 139 2.85 0.01 -4.38
N ALA A 140 3.28 -1.23 -4.20
CA ALA A 140 3.59 -2.13 -5.30
C ALA A 140 2.30 -2.76 -5.86
N ILE A 141 2.13 -2.64 -7.17
CA ILE A 141 1.02 -3.25 -7.93
C ILE A 141 1.51 -4.19 -9.03
N GLY A 142 2.82 -4.38 -9.20
CA GLY A 142 3.33 -5.30 -10.19
C GLY A 142 4.80 -5.63 -9.97
N LEU A 143 5.21 -6.81 -10.43
CA LEU A 143 6.57 -7.30 -10.28
C LEU A 143 7.03 -8.08 -11.52
N THR A 144 8.32 -7.92 -11.81
CA THR A 144 9.11 -8.81 -12.68
C THR A 144 10.33 -9.25 -11.89
N ALA A 145 11.13 -10.20 -12.40
CA ALA A 145 12.36 -10.64 -11.71
C ALA A 145 13.30 -9.49 -11.26
N SER A 146 13.29 -8.35 -11.95
CA SER A 146 14.21 -7.23 -11.69
C SER A 146 13.54 -5.88 -11.48
N ARG A 147 12.21 -5.76 -11.62
CA ARG A 147 11.49 -4.50 -11.49
C ARG A 147 10.25 -4.62 -10.61
N VAL A 148 9.83 -3.47 -10.08
CA VAL A 148 8.58 -3.28 -9.34
C VAL A 148 7.80 -2.16 -10.02
N ARG A 149 6.50 -2.37 -10.21
CA ARG A 149 5.56 -1.34 -10.65
C ARG A 149 4.97 -0.70 -9.41
N LEU A 150 5.29 0.56 -9.18
CA LEU A 150 4.72 1.36 -8.10
C LEU A 150 3.45 2.07 -8.56
N TYR A 151 2.57 2.37 -7.62
CA TYR A 151 1.34 3.12 -7.83
C TYR A 151 1.42 4.42 -7.03
N GLU A 152 1.93 5.47 -7.68
CA GLU A 152 2.26 6.76 -7.07
C GLU A 152 1.71 7.94 -7.89
N GLY A 153 1.83 9.15 -7.36
CA GLY A 153 1.12 10.33 -7.86
C GLY A 153 1.43 10.78 -9.30
N ASP A 154 2.57 10.36 -9.87
CA ASP A 154 2.89 10.60 -11.28
C ASP A 154 2.47 9.44 -12.20
N GLY A 155 1.73 8.47 -11.67
CA GLY A 155 1.22 7.30 -12.36
C GLY A 155 1.93 6.02 -11.94
N GLN A 156 2.03 5.09 -12.89
CA GLN A 156 2.55 3.75 -12.62
C GLN A 156 3.98 3.64 -13.14
N GLN A 157 4.96 3.64 -12.23
CA GLN A 157 6.37 3.61 -12.58
C GLN A 157 7.00 2.24 -12.38
N TRP A 158 7.77 1.79 -13.36
CA TRP A 158 8.61 0.60 -13.22
C TRP A 158 10.00 0.98 -12.72
N LEU A 159 10.26 0.71 -11.44
CA LEU A 159 11.57 0.93 -10.83
C LEU A 159 12.38 -0.37 -10.77
N ALA A 160 13.70 -0.26 -10.78
CA ALA A 160 14.59 -1.41 -10.62
C ALA A 160 14.59 -1.86 -9.15
N ARG A 161 14.36 -3.16 -8.90
CA ARG A 161 14.33 -3.75 -7.54
C ARG A 161 15.60 -3.45 -6.74
N VAL A 162 16.76 -3.50 -7.42
CA VAL A 162 18.08 -3.29 -6.79
C VAL A 162 18.25 -1.92 -6.14
N GLY A 163 17.47 -0.93 -6.58
CA GLY A 163 17.47 0.43 -6.04
C GLY A 163 16.55 0.61 -4.83
N LEU A 164 15.67 -0.35 -4.53
CA LEU A 164 14.71 -0.26 -3.44
C LEU A 164 15.23 -0.97 -2.19
N ARG A 165 14.86 -0.46 -1.02
CA ARG A 165 15.16 -1.09 0.28
C ARG A 165 13.90 -1.20 1.11
N LEU A 166 13.20 -2.33 0.94
CA LEU A 166 12.00 -2.68 1.70
C LEU A 166 12.33 -2.84 3.19
N ARG A 167 11.76 -2.02 4.07
CA ARG A 167 11.91 -2.22 5.53
C ARG A 167 10.64 -2.73 6.20
N HIS A 168 9.54 -2.07 5.90
CA HIS A 168 8.21 -2.37 6.43
C HIS A 168 7.27 -2.57 5.27
N ALA A 169 6.49 -3.65 5.30
CA ALA A 169 5.52 -3.90 4.26
C ALA A 169 4.25 -4.53 4.85
N MET A 170 3.11 -4.18 4.27
CA MET A 170 1.79 -4.66 4.65
C MET A 170 0.88 -4.67 3.43
N ALA A 171 -0.17 -5.47 3.48
CA ALA A 171 -1.16 -5.51 2.41
C ALA A 171 -2.56 -5.64 3.00
N PHE A 172 -3.55 -5.15 2.26
CA PHE A 172 -4.93 -5.48 2.50
C PHE A 172 -5.31 -6.69 1.65
N ILE A 173 -5.98 -7.65 2.27
CA ILE A 173 -6.54 -8.82 1.60
C ILE A 173 -8.06 -8.84 1.81
N VAL A 174 -8.78 -9.43 0.85
CA VAL A 174 -10.23 -9.60 0.92
C VAL A 174 -10.55 -11.08 1.11
N GLU A 175 -11.33 -11.38 2.13
CA GLU A 175 -11.95 -12.68 2.34
C GLU A 175 -13.48 -12.54 2.25
N PRO A 176 -14.20 -13.60 1.85
CA PRO A 176 -15.66 -13.63 2.01
C PRO A 176 -16.04 -13.39 3.49
N ALA A 177 -16.98 -12.47 3.73
CA ALA A 177 -17.50 -12.18 5.08
C ALA A 177 -18.36 -13.30 5.67
#